data_AF-A0A0M1P6Y9-F1
#
_entry.id   AF-A0A0M1P6Y9-F1
#
_cell.length_a   1.000
_cell.length_b   1.000
_cell.length_c   1.000
_cell.angle_alpha   90.00
_cell.angle_beta   90.00
_cell.angle_gamma   90.00
#
_symmetry.space_group_name_H-M   'P 1'
#
loop_
_entity.id
_entity.type
_entity.pdbx_description
1 polymer ?
#
loop_
_entity_poly.entity_id
_entity_poly.type
_entity_poly.pdbx_seq_one_letter_code
_entity_poly.pdbx_strand_id
1 'polypeptide(L)'
;MKDMDFEHLLRKSLASEAEPEDELNQMLIDQIKERRQLKTRYRKRLSVGLLAIVFLLVLSVSAYAAVQHFSAKQVAEHLSDQLLAEAFESKNAVQINQSKTSGDYHFTLHGLVSGAGLSEFKFSSEEIYPDRTYAVVSITRQDGKPMPPTTDPEYGKDSFFISPLIKGQKPWQVNILSMNGGYSETVIDGIMYRLIACDDVEIFADQGVYLAISSGSSFYSNDAFVYDENTGEIQAREDYPGASLLFDLPFDVTKADHEKAEAYLKSLAAPTSAEEDSAEAGEDEWVNWMDNIRAKIRDGETIGETIAESVKEVTYDDSGKNLIYTYGERRATMSFEGMFEDGQIGFTDRGISFSGDGKTYEALIFHRDEHGIVTGRIIILDDQYFPSEAEPAKEKR
;
A
#
# COMPACT_ATOMS: atom_id res chain seq x y z
N MET A 1 -21.49 8.66 57.87
CA MET A 1 -22.25 7.39 57.88
C MET A 1 -21.49 6.45 56.95
N LYS A 2 -20.98 5.32 57.45
CA LYS A 2 -20.02 4.46 56.74
C LYS A 2 -20.77 3.53 55.76
N ASP A 3 -20.20 3.29 54.59
CA ASP A 3 -20.69 2.36 53.54
C ASP A 3 -21.05 0.95 54.03
N MET A 4 -20.50 0.52 55.17
CA MET A 4 -20.83 -0.77 55.79
C MET A 4 -22.30 -0.91 56.22
N ASP A 5 -23.00 0.19 56.51
CA ASP A 5 -24.43 0.11 56.89
C ASP A 5 -25.34 -0.17 55.69
N PHE A 6 -24.94 0.23 54.47
CA PHE A 6 -25.77 0.06 53.28
C PHE A 6 -25.73 -1.38 52.76
N GLU A 7 -24.56 -2.00 52.77
CA GLU A 7 -24.38 -3.40 52.36
C GLU A 7 -25.08 -4.38 53.31
N HIS A 8 -25.12 -4.05 54.60
CA HIS A 8 -25.81 -4.86 55.60
C HIS A 8 -27.34 -4.77 55.51
N LEU A 9 -27.87 -3.62 55.08
CA LEU A 9 -29.30 -3.43 54.78
C LEU A 9 -29.73 -4.14 53.48
N LEU A 10 -28.86 -4.15 52.47
CA LEU A 10 -29.10 -4.85 51.18
C LEU A 10 -29.08 -6.37 51.32
N ARG A 11 -28.15 -6.92 52.10
CA ARG A 11 -28.14 -8.37 52.39
C ARG A 11 -29.36 -8.82 53.18
N LYS A 12 -29.87 -7.97 54.07
CA LYS A 12 -31.06 -8.28 54.88
C LYS A 12 -32.37 -8.19 54.09
N SER A 13 -32.41 -7.41 52.99
CA SER A 13 -33.59 -7.34 52.11
C SER A 13 -33.61 -8.42 51.02
N LEU A 14 -32.46 -9.03 50.69
CA LEU A 14 -32.32 -10.05 49.64
C LEU A 14 -32.22 -11.49 50.15
N ALA A 15 -32.12 -11.71 51.46
CA ALA A 15 -32.24 -13.04 52.04
C ALA A 15 -33.73 -13.44 52.08
N SER A 16 -34.21 -14.08 51.01
CA SER A 16 -35.50 -14.76 51.03
C SER A 16 -35.39 -16.01 51.93
N GLU A 17 -36.26 -16.12 52.92
CA GLU A 17 -36.34 -17.23 53.89
C GLU A 17 -37.28 -18.36 53.40
N ALA A 18 -37.52 -18.45 52.10
CA ALA A 18 -38.37 -19.49 51.50
C ALA A 18 -37.52 -20.45 50.66
N GLU A 19 -37.43 -21.70 51.12
CA GLU A 19 -36.91 -22.82 50.33
C GLU A 19 -37.85 -23.00 49.11
N PRO A 20 -37.33 -23.10 47.87
CA PRO A 20 -38.17 -23.21 46.69
C PRO A 20 -38.99 -24.50 46.75
N GLU A 21 -40.29 -24.41 46.46
CA GLU A 21 -41.21 -25.55 46.50
C GLU A 21 -40.72 -26.71 45.62
N ASP A 22 -40.81 -27.94 46.14
CA ASP A 22 -40.34 -29.17 45.49
C ASP A 22 -40.93 -29.37 44.07
N GLU A 23 -42.14 -28.85 43.82
CA GLU A 23 -42.78 -28.85 42.50
C GLU A 23 -41.98 -28.06 41.46
N LEU A 24 -41.39 -26.93 41.85
CA LEU A 24 -40.60 -26.09 40.93
C LEU A 24 -39.29 -26.78 40.53
N ASN A 25 -38.67 -27.52 41.46
CA ASN A 25 -37.48 -28.32 41.19
C ASN A 25 -37.79 -29.53 40.30
N GLN A 26 -38.93 -30.21 40.52
CA GLN A 26 -39.40 -31.29 39.65
C GLN A 26 -39.68 -30.78 38.23
N MET A 27 -40.36 -29.63 38.10
CA MET A 27 -40.61 -29.01 36.80
C MET A 27 -39.32 -28.63 36.06
N LEU A 28 -38.30 -28.11 36.75
CA LEU A 28 -37.00 -27.80 36.16
C LEU A 28 -36.26 -29.07 35.71
N ILE A 29 -36.29 -30.14 36.51
CA ILE A 29 -35.65 -31.43 36.17
C ILE A 29 -36.34 -32.07 34.95
N ASP A 30 -37.67 -32.03 34.89
CA ASP A 30 -38.44 -32.59 33.78
C ASP A 30 -38.26 -31.77 32.49
N GLN A 31 -38.22 -30.44 32.59
CA GLN A 31 -37.94 -29.56 31.46
C GLN A 31 -36.52 -29.74 30.91
N ILE A 32 -35.53 -30.05 31.76
CA ILE A 32 -34.17 -30.41 31.36
C ILE A 32 -34.12 -31.81 30.71
N LYS A 33 -34.88 -32.79 31.21
CA LYS A 33 -34.99 -34.13 30.61
C LYS A 33 -35.67 -34.11 29.24
N GLU A 34 -36.76 -33.36 29.07
CA GLU A 34 -37.43 -33.18 27.77
C GLU A 34 -36.51 -32.51 26.74
N ARG A 35 -35.80 -31.44 27.13
CA ARG A 35 -34.82 -30.78 26.24
C ARG A 35 -33.65 -31.68 25.84
N ARG A 36 -33.28 -32.66 26.69
CA ARG A 36 -32.23 -33.63 26.39
C ARG A 36 -32.74 -34.80 25.52
N GLN A 37 -34.02 -35.17 25.62
CA GLN A 37 -34.62 -36.24 24.79
C GLN A 37 -34.95 -35.80 23.35
N LEU A 38 -35.28 -34.53 23.12
CA LEU A 38 -35.59 -34.01 21.78
C LEU A 38 -34.37 -33.80 20.86
N LYS A 39 -33.13 -33.93 21.37
CA LYS A 39 -31.90 -33.82 20.57
C LYS A 39 -31.38 -35.14 19.96
N THR A 40 -32.09 -36.27 20.11
CA THR A 40 -31.53 -37.60 19.74
C THR A 40 -32.30 -38.38 18.66
N ARG A 41 -33.11 -37.73 17.82
CA ARG A 41 -33.69 -38.40 16.63
C ARG A 41 -33.80 -37.48 15.42
N TYR A 42 -32.67 -37.26 14.74
CA TYR A 42 -32.63 -37.10 13.27
C TYR A 42 -31.18 -37.27 12.75
N ARG A 43 -30.54 -38.41 13.00
CA ARG A 43 -29.34 -38.80 12.23
C ARG A 43 -29.79 -39.38 10.89
N LYS A 44 -30.06 -38.52 9.90
CA LYS A 44 -29.96 -38.93 8.50
C LYS A 44 -28.47 -39.03 8.17
N ARG A 45 -28.09 -40.16 7.57
CA ARG A 45 -26.72 -40.45 7.11
C ARG A 45 -26.31 -39.39 6.09
N LEU A 46 -25.61 -38.36 6.54
CA LEU A 46 -24.75 -37.58 5.66
C LEU A 46 -23.54 -38.47 5.35
N SER A 47 -23.36 -38.79 4.08
CA SER A 47 -22.23 -39.58 3.60
C SER A 47 -20.93 -38.91 4.05
N VAL A 48 -20.02 -39.71 4.58
CA VAL A 48 -18.67 -39.27 4.98
C VAL A 48 -17.93 -38.57 3.83
N GLY A 49 -18.36 -38.77 2.57
CA GLY A 49 -17.84 -38.04 1.40
C GLY A 49 -18.23 -36.56 1.30
N LEU A 50 -19.38 -36.12 1.82
CA LEU A 50 -19.81 -34.71 1.73
C LEU A 50 -19.14 -33.82 2.79
N LEU A 51 -18.79 -34.40 3.94
CA LEU A 51 -17.98 -33.73 4.96
C LEU A 51 -16.51 -33.64 4.55
N ALA A 52 -16.00 -34.59 3.77
CA ALA A 52 -14.66 -34.52 3.20
C ALA A 52 -14.51 -33.41 2.15
N ILE A 53 -15.55 -33.08 1.38
CA ILE A 53 -15.51 -31.98 0.40
C ILE A 53 -15.54 -30.61 1.08
N VAL A 54 -16.30 -30.45 2.16
CA VAL A 54 -16.30 -29.20 2.94
C VAL A 54 -14.99 -29.05 3.74
N PHE A 55 -14.41 -30.15 4.24
CA PHE A 55 -13.06 -30.09 4.83
C PHE A 55 -11.96 -29.85 3.78
N LEU A 56 -12.06 -30.39 2.56
CA LEU A 56 -11.12 -30.09 1.48
C LEU A 56 -11.22 -28.64 0.99
N LEU A 57 -12.40 -28.01 1.07
CA LEU A 57 -12.56 -26.58 0.76
C LEU A 57 -12.08 -25.64 1.89
N VAL A 58 -11.89 -26.14 3.11
CA VAL A 58 -11.35 -25.37 4.26
C VAL A 58 -9.86 -25.66 4.50
N LEU A 59 -9.29 -26.69 3.87
CA LEU A 59 -7.87 -27.05 4.00
C LEU A 59 -6.92 -26.27 3.07
N SER A 60 -7.41 -25.32 2.28
CA SER A 60 -6.56 -24.28 1.67
C SER A 60 -6.42 -23.04 2.55
N VAL A 61 -6.83 -23.10 3.82
CA VAL A 61 -6.24 -22.24 4.85
C VAL A 61 -4.95 -22.95 5.26
N SER A 62 -3.87 -22.66 4.53
CA SER A 62 -2.52 -22.87 5.02
C SER A 62 -2.49 -22.44 6.48
N ALA A 63 -2.04 -23.32 7.37
CA ALA A 63 -1.82 -23.03 8.78
C ALA A 63 -0.68 -22.01 8.89
N TYR A 64 -0.97 -20.78 8.46
CA TYR A 64 -0.17 -19.62 8.76
C TYR A 64 -0.42 -19.36 10.23
N ALA A 65 0.64 -19.42 11.04
CA ALA A 65 0.59 -18.78 12.35
C ALA A 65 0.03 -17.38 12.11
N ALA A 66 -0.97 -16.96 12.90
CA ALA A 66 -1.53 -15.61 12.77
C ALA A 66 -0.41 -14.60 13.05
N VAL A 67 0.34 -14.23 12.01
CA VAL A 67 1.29 -13.13 12.10
C VAL A 67 0.43 -11.91 12.32
N GLN A 68 0.66 -11.26 13.44
CA GLN A 68 -0.04 -10.03 13.77
C GLN A 68 0.49 -8.97 12.79
N HIS A 69 -0.21 -8.82 11.66
CA HIS A 69 0.09 -7.78 10.71
C HIS A 69 -0.21 -6.41 11.32
N PHE A 70 0.60 -5.41 10.95
CA PHE A 70 0.28 -4.03 11.24
C PHE A 70 -0.97 -3.62 10.44
N SER A 71 -1.88 -2.88 11.08
CA SER A 71 -3.01 -2.27 10.39
C SER A 71 -2.55 -1.14 9.47
N ALA A 72 -3.42 -0.72 8.53
CA ALA A 72 -3.12 0.42 7.64
C ALA A 72 -2.72 1.69 8.41
N LYS A 73 -3.41 1.97 9.52
CA LYS A 73 -3.04 3.03 10.47
C LYS A 73 -1.60 2.88 10.95
N GLN A 74 -1.25 1.73 11.51
CA GLN A 74 0.07 1.54 12.11
C GLN A 74 1.18 1.62 11.06
N VAL A 75 0.92 1.18 9.82
CA VAL A 75 1.86 1.35 8.71
C VAL A 75 2.07 2.84 8.40
N ALA A 76 1.00 3.64 8.34
CA ALA A 76 1.12 5.09 8.17
C ALA A 76 1.88 5.76 9.34
N GLU A 77 1.64 5.34 10.59
CA GLU A 77 2.41 5.80 11.75
C GLU A 77 3.91 5.46 11.63
N HIS A 78 4.23 4.24 11.16
CA HIS A 78 5.62 3.83 10.90
C HIS A 78 6.29 4.64 9.78
N LEU A 79 5.50 5.11 8.82
CA LEU A 79 5.93 6.02 7.76
C LEU A 79 5.89 7.50 8.19
N SER A 80 5.60 7.76 9.47
CA SER A 80 5.54 9.10 10.06
C SER A 80 4.52 10.04 9.40
N ASP A 81 3.41 9.47 8.93
CA ASP A 81 2.26 10.21 8.39
C ASP A 81 1.08 10.09 9.36
N GLN A 82 1.06 10.96 10.37
CA GLN A 82 0.08 10.86 11.45
C GLN A 82 -1.32 11.24 10.96
N LEU A 83 -1.42 12.18 10.02
CA LEU A 83 -2.69 12.58 9.42
C LEU A 83 -3.31 11.42 8.63
N LEU A 84 -2.50 10.71 7.84
CA LEU A 84 -2.97 9.56 7.08
C LEU A 84 -3.32 8.37 7.99
N ALA A 85 -2.57 8.19 9.09
CA ALA A 85 -2.93 7.21 10.11
C ALA A 85 -4.32 7.48 10.71
N GLU A 86 -4.65 8.74 11.01
CA GLU A 86 -5.98 9.14 11.46
C GLU A 86 -7.04 8.95 10.38
N ALA A 87 -6.71 9.23 9.12
CA ALA A 87 -7.59 8.99 7.99
C ALA A 87 -7.99 7.52 7.85
N PHE A 88 -7.08 6.57 8.10
CA PHE A 88 -7.35 5.12 8.08
C PHE A 88 -8.27 4.63 9.22
N GLU A 89 -8.48 5.42 10.28
CA GLU A 89 -9.48 5.15 11.33
C GLU A 89 -10.79 5.94 11.13
N SER A 90 -10.83 6.80 10.11
CA SER A 90 -12.02 7.59 9.82
C SER A 90 -13.15 6.71 9.27
N LYS A 91 -14.37 7.26 9.29
CA LYS A 91 -15.55 6.60 8.70
C LYS A 91 -15.46 6.46 7.17
N ASN A 92 -14.55 7.19 6.55
CA ASN A 92 -14.34 7.16 5.10
C ASN A 92 -13.33 6.08 4.70
N ALA A 93 -12.61 5.48 5.66
CA ALA A 93 -11.71 4.38 5.39
C ALA A 93 -12.47 3.06 5.27
N VAL A 94 -12.00 2.20 4.37
CA VAL A 94 -12.51 0.85 4.19
C VAL A 94 -11.48 -0.14 4.72
N GLN A 95 -11.83 -0.85 5.78
CA GLN A 95 -11.04 -1.96 6.30
C GLN A 95 -11.36 -3.24 5.51
N ILE A 96 -10.33 -3.87 4.95
CA ILE A 96 -10.47 -5.00 4.03
C ILE A 96 -9.87 -6.26 4.64
N ASN A 97 -8.59 -6.22 5.03
CA ASN A 97 -7.83 -7.35 5.59
C ASN A 97 -7.99 -8.66 4.79
N GLN A 98 -7.97 -8.56 3.45
CA GLN A 98 -8.12 -9.70 2.57
C GLN A 98 -6.74 -10.18 2.11
N SER A 99 -6.49 -11.48 2.23
CA SER A 99 -5.24 -12.08 1.80
C SER A 99 -5.41 -12.96 0.56
N LYS A 100 -4.40 -12.93 -0.32
CA LYS A 100 -4.27 -13.78 -1.51
C LYS A 100 -2.82 -14.25 -1.64
N THR A 101 -2.65 -15.40 -2.25
CA THR A 101 -1.35 -16.04 -2.47
C THR A 101 -1.12 -16.16 -3.96
N SER A 102 0.06 -15.75 -4.45
CA SER A 102 0.44 -15.83 -5.86
C SER A 102 1.97 -15.82 -6.01
N GLY A 103 2.49 -16.59 -6.96
CA GLY A 103 3.93 -16.82 -7.11
C GLY A 103 4.56 -17.35 -5.82
N ASP A 104 5.68 -16.74 -5.40
CA ASP A 104 6.39 -17.06 -4.15
C ASP A 104 5.93 -16.24 -2.94
N TYR A 105 4.83 -15.49 -3.08
CA TYR A 105 4.43 -14.46 -2.10
C TYR A 105 3.01 -14.64 -1.57
N HIS A 106 2.79 -14.08 -0.39
CA HIS A 106 1.48 -13.86 0.21
C HIS A 106 1.25 -12.35 0.37
N PHE A 107 0.10 -11.90 -0.12
CA PHE A 107 -0.29 -10.49 -0.17
C PHE A 107 -1.53 -10.28 0.68
N THR A 108 -1.54 -9.23 1.50
CA THR A 108 -2.73 -8.81 2.25
C THR A 108 -3.03 -7.36 1.97
N LEU A 109 -4.23 -7.08 1.45
CA LEU A 109 -4.78 -5.72 1.35
C LEU A 109 -5.46 -5.37 2.68
N HIS A 110 -4.87 -4.45 3.42
CA HIS A 110 -5.31 -4.08 4.78
C HIS A 110 -6.51 -3.14 4.74
N GLY A 111 -6.41 -2.09 3.93
CA GLY A 111 -7.47 -1.11 3.77
C GLY A 111 -7.08 0.01 2.81
N LEU A 112 -8.05 0.88 2.56
CA LEU A 112 -7.91 2.04 1.69
C LEU A 112 -8.73 3.23 2.21
N VAL A 113 -8.34 4.44 1.81
CA VAL A 113 -9.04 5.69 2.14
C VAL A 113 -8.87 6.70 1.00
N SER A 114 -9.93 7.43 0.68
CA SER A 114 -9.94 8.43 -0.39
C SER A 114 -10.46 9.79 0.10
N GLY A 115 -9.93 10.87 -0.47
CA GLY A 115 -10.33 12.25 -0.19
C GLY A 115 -9.16 13.25 -0.17
N ALA A 116 -9.48 14.53 0.03
CA ALA A 116 -8.49 15.60 0.09
C ALA A 116 -7.83 15.77 1.46
N GLY A 117 -6.56 16.20 1.43
CA GLY A 117 -5.83 16.61 2.63
C GLY A 117 -5.67 15.50 3.67
N LEU A 118 -5.55 14.25 3.21
CA LEU A 118 -5.45 13.07 4.08
C LEU A 118 -4.04 12.79 4.57
N SER A 119 -3.01 13.39 3.97
CA SER A 119 -1.60 13.13 4.28
C SER A 119 -0.86 14.43 4.64
N GLU A 120 0.12 14.32 5.53
CA GLU A 120 1.07 15.41 5.80
C GLU A 120 2.03 15.62 4.61
N PHE A 121 2.19 14.61 3.76
CA PHE A 121 3.04 14.62 2.57
C PHE A 121 2.20 14.91 1.32
N LYS A 122 2.29 16.14 0.83
CA LYS A 122 1.53 16.58 -0.34
C LYS A 122 2.25 16.24 -1.64
N PHE A 123 1.50 15.74 -2.61
CA PHE A 123 1.94 15.67 -4.00
C PHE A 123 1.72 17.02 -4.68
N SER A 124 2.61 17.43 -5.58
CA SER A 124 2.43 18.66 -6.36
C SER A 124 1.16 18.63 -7.21
N SER A 125 0.72 17.43 -7.62
CA SER A 125 -0.55 17.23 -8.33
C SER A 125 -1.76 17.61 -7.49
N GLU A 126 -1.67 17.68 -6.16
CA GLU A 126 -2.80 18.02 -5.27
C GLU A 126 -3.29 19.48 -5.43
N GLU A 127 -2.51 20.35 -6.07
CA GLU A 127 -2.97 21.68 -6.46
C GLU A 127 -4.06 21.62 -7.56
N ILE A 128 -4.00 20.58 -8.39
CA ILE A 128 -4.91 20.36 -9.53
C ILE A 128 -5.95 19.28 -9.18
N TYR A 129 -5.51 18.20 -8.53
CA TYR A 129 -6.29 17.04 -8.11
C TYR A 129 -6.18 16.86 -6.59
N PRO A 130 -6.95 17.64 -5.81
CA PRO A 130 -6.80 17.68 -4.35
C PRO A 130 -7.19 16.38 -3.65
N ASP A 131 -8.08 15.58 -4.24
CA ASP A 131 -8.51 14.29 -3.71
C ASP A 131 -7.52 13.19 -4.11
N ARG A 132 -7.13 12.36 -3.15
CA ARG A 132 -6.15 11.27 -3.32
C ARG A 132 -6.73 9.96 -2.80
N THR A 133 -6.29 8.84 -3.34
CA THR A 133 -6.57 7.50 -2.81
C THR A 133 -5.30 6.86 -2.26
N TYR A 134 -5.39 6.32 -1.05
CA TYR A 134 -4.32 5.59 -0.37
C TYR A 134 -4.74 4.15 -0.09
N ALA A 135 -3.82 3.20 -0.24
CA ALA A 135 -4.05 1.80 0.18
C ALA A 135 -2.78 1.16 0.75
N VAL A 136 -2.97 0.24 1.70
CA VAL A 136 -1.86 -0.47 2.36
C VAL A 136 -1.90 -1.95 2.03
N VAL A 137 -0.80 -2.46 1.50
CA VAL A 137 -0.57 -3.87 1.19
C VAL A 137 0.64 -4.38 1.96
N SER A 138 0.53 -5.56 2.57
CA SER A 138 1.70 -6.28 3.07
C SER A 138 2.08 -7.45 2.17
N ILE A 139 3.37 -7.73 2.08
CA ILE A 139 3.97 -8.79 1.28
C ILE A 139 4.87 -9.64 2.18
N THR A 140 4.66 -10.96 2.16
CA THR A 140 5.54 -11.94 2.81
C THR A 140 5.92 -13.06 1.84
N ARG A 141 7.07 -13.69 2.07
CA ARG A 141 7.51 -14.84 1.28
C ARG A 141 6.83 -16.12 1.77
N GLN A 142 6.38 -16.96 0.84
CA GLN A 142 5.78 -18.25 1.16
C GLN A 142 6.80 -19.25 1.74
N ASP A 143 8.08 -19.10 1.40
CA ASP A 143 9.16 -19.93 1.95
C ASP A 143 9.46 -19.63 3.44
N GLY A 144 8.77 -18.65 4.03
CA GLY A 144 8.90 -18.26 5.44
C GLY A 144 10.15 -17.43 5.74
N LYS A 145 10.97 -17.10 4.73
CA LYS A 145 12.08 -16.16 4.93
C LYS A 145 11.54 -14.73 5.07
N PRO A 146 12.22 -13.88 5.86
CA PRO A 146 11.85 -12.47 5.94
C PRO A 146 12.09 -11.78 4.60
N MET A 147 11.28 -10.76 4.30
CA MET A 147 11.63 -9.76 3.29
C MET A 147 12.90 -9.02 3.73
N PRO A 148 13.84 -8.70 2.80
CA PRO A 148 15.08 -8.03 3.16
C PRO A 148 14.81 -6.63 3.75
N PRO A 149 15.44 -6.23 4.87
CA PRO A 149 15.35 -4.85 5.37
C PRO A 149 16.12 -3.88 4.47
N THR A 150 15.85 -2.58 4.58
CA THR A 150 16.47 -1.52 3.74
C THR A 150 18.01 -1.47 3.78
N THR A 151 18.62 -2.06 4.81
CA THR A 151 20.07 -2.14 5.00
C THR A 151 20.70 -3.36 4.32
N ASP A 152 19.90 -4.30 3.82
CA ASP A 152 20.36 -5.54 3.20
C ASP A 152 20.60 -5.35 1.68
N PRO A 153 21.71 -5.84 1.12
CA PRO A 153 21.97 -5.77 -0.33
C PRO A 153 20.93 -6.46 -1.22
N GLU A 154 20.12 -7.38 -0.67
CA GLU A 154 19.02 -8.02 -1.39
C GLU A 154 17.74 -7.15 -1.42
N TYR A 155 17.70 -6.06 -0.65
CA TYR A 155 16.57 -5.12 -0.68
C TYR A 155 16.38 -4.49 -2.06
N GLY A 156 15.13 -4.42 -2.50
CA GLY A 156 14.76 -3.86 -3.80
C GLY A 156 15.02 -4.77 -5.01
N LYS A 157 15.66 -5.93 -4.84
CA LYS A 157 15.83 -6.89 -5.96
C LYS A 157 14.51 -7.50 -6.41
N ASP A 158 13.60 -7.74 -5.47
CA ASP A 158 12.23 -8.14 -5.77
C ASP A 158 11.40 -6.88 -6.05
N SER A 159 11.06 -6.66 -7.32
CA SER A 159 10.20 -5.55 -7.76
C SER A 159 8.73 -5.94 -7.78
N PHE A 160 7.85 -5.01 -7.40
CA PHE A 160 6.41 -5.19 -7.38
C PHE A 160 5.70 -3.99 -8.00
N PHE A 161 4.84 -4.26 -8.98
CA PHE A 161 3.85 -3.33 -9.46
C PHE A 161 2.59 -3.49 -8.60
N ILE A 162 2.17 -2.42 -7.93
CA ILE A 162 0.92 -2.36 -7.18
C ILE A 162 0.18 -1.11 -7.63
N SER A 163 -0.94 -1.30 -8.33
CA SER A 163 -1.65 -0.19 -8.98
C SER A 163 -3.16 -0.38 -8.92
N PRO A 164 -3.92 0.68 -8.63
CA PRO A 164 -5.33 0.69 -8.98
C PRO A 164 -5.46 0.61 -10.51
N LEU A 165 -6.37 -0.23 -11.00
CA LEU A 165 -6.76 -0.34 -12.40
C LEU A 165 -8.28 -0.24 -12.51
N ILE A 166 -8.77 0.50 -13.51
CA ILE A 166 -10.20 0.80 -13.66
C ILE A 166 -10.77 -0.08 -14.78
N LYS A 167 -11.86 -0.78 -14.49
CA LYS A 167 -12.56 -1.60 -15.49
C LYS A 167 -13.01 -0.74 -16.67
N GLY A 168 -12.79 -1.21 -17.89
CA GLY A 168 -13.09 -0.47 -19.12
C GLY A 168 -12.04 0.55 -19.54
N GLN A 169 -11.02 0.79 -18.72
CA GLN A 169 -9.86 1.61 -19.08
C GLN A 169 -8.67 0.74 -19.41
N LYS A 170 -7.90 1.14 -20.42
CA LYS A 170 -6.69 0.43 -20.84
C LYS A 170 -5.62 0.53 -19.74
N PRO A 171 -5.18 -0.58 -19.12
CA PRO A 171 -4.28 -0.53 -17.96
C PRO A 171 -2.92 0.11 -18.23
N TRP A 172 -2.42 0.05 -19.47
CA TRP A 172 -1.17 0.71 -19.86
C TRP A 172 -1.32 2.23 -20.03
N GLN A 173 -2.55 2.75 -20.12
CA GLN A 173 -2.83 4.19 -20.18
C GLN A 173 -3.31 4.75 -18.85
N VAL A 174 -4.04 3.94 -18.06
CA VAL A 174 -4.65 4.34 -16.80
C VAL A 174 -4.18 3.39 -15.70
N ASN A 175 -3.14 3.81 -14.99
CA ASN A 175 -2.54 3.10 -13.86
C ASN A 175 -1.91 4.12 -12.90
N ILE A 176 -1.31 3.63 -11.81
CA ILE A 176 -0.74 4.45 -10.75
C ILE A 176 0.24 5.50 -11.27
N LEU A 177 0.99 5.23 -12.34
CA LEU A 177 1.95 6.19 -12.90
C LEU A 177 1.25 7.33 -13.62
N SER A 178 0.23 7.05 -14.44
CA SER A 178 -0.53 8.10 -15.11
C SER A 178 -1.44 8.87 -14.15
N MET A 179 -1.81 8.26 -13.02
CA MET A 179 -2.65 8.88 -11.98
C MET A 179 -1.85 9.58 -10.88
N ASN A 180 -0.72 10.20 -11.23
CA ASN A 180 0.18 10.94 -10.32
C ASN A 180 0.49 10.17 -9.03
N GLY A 181 0.68 8.86 -9.16
CA GLY A 181 0.81 7.96 -8.04
C GLY A 181 2.23 7.49 -7.78
N GLY A 182 2.39 6.87 -6.63
CA GLY A 182 3.65 6.32 -6.16
C GLY A 182 3.42 5.48 -4.91
N TYR A 183 4.50 5.11 -4.25
CA TYR A 183 4.41 4.36 -3.00
C TYR A 183 5.48 4.80 -2.01
N SER A 184 5.17 4.59 -0.73
CA SER A 184 6.14 4.49 0.35
C SER A 184 6.29 3.03 0.77
N GLU A 185 7.48 2.66 1.21
CA GLU A 185 7.79 1.29 1.61
C GLU A 185 8.51 1.25 2.95
N THR A 186 8.20 0.22 3.73
CA THR A 186 8.97 -0.14 4.91
C THR A 186 8.94 -1.65 5.12
N VAL A 187 9.95 -2.19 5.79
CA VAL A 187 10.02 -3.62 6.14
C VAL A 187 10.08 -3.72 7.66
N ILE A 188 9.06 -4.34 8.26
CA ILE A 188 8.90 -4.45 9.72
C ILE A 188 8.76 -5.93 10.06
N ASP A 189 9.64 -6.42 10.94
CA ASP A 189 9.67 -7.82 11.37
C ASP A 189 9.68 -8.83 10.19
N GLY A 190 10.37 -8.48 9.10
CA GLY A 190 10.48 -9.32 7.90
C GLY A 190 9.26 -9.29 6.98
N ILE A 191 8.31 -8.38 7.20
CA ILE A 191 7.14 -8.16 6.36
C ILE A 191 7.33 -6.84 5.63
N MET A 192 7.24 -6.85 4.31
CA MET A 192 7.26 -5.63 3.50
C MET A 192 5.87 -5.03 3.46
N TYR A 193 5.77 -3.73 3.72
CA TYR A 193 4.54 -2.96 3.62
C TYR A 193 4.70 -1.90 2.53
N ARG A 194 3.76 -1.88 1.59
CA ARG A 194 3.63 -0.87 0.54
C ARG A 194 2.40 -0.02 0.85
N LEU A 195 2.62 1.27 1.06
CA LEU A 195 1.57 2.28 1.11
C LEU A 195 1.55 2.96 -0.25
N ILE A 196 0.56 2.65 -1.08
CA ILE A 196 0.37 3.29 -2.38
C ILE A 196 -0.47 4.55 -2.24
N ALA A 197 -0.18 5.54 -3.08
CA ALA A 197 -0.93 6.78 -3.19
C ALA A 197 -1.12 7.13 -4.67
N CYS A 198 -2.29 7.61 -5.06
CA CYS A 198 -2.56 8.14 -6.40
C CYS A 198 -3.67 9.19 -6.33
N ASP A 199 -4.00 9.80 -7.46
CA ASP A 199 -5.21 10.60 -7.61
C ASP A 199 -6.46 9.79 -7.28
N ASP A 200 -7.56 10.48 -7.02
CA ASP A 200 -8.79 9.82 -6.60
C ASP A 200 -9.33 8.82 -7.63
N VAL A 201 -9.46 7.56 -7.19
CA VAL A 201 -10.10 6.51 -7.97
C VAL A 201 -11.51 6.17 -7.48
N GLU A 202 -11.97 6.78 -6.38
CA GLU A 202 -13.33 6.61 -5.85
C GLU A 202 -14.39 7.19 -6.80
N ILE A 203 -14.04 8.18 -7.63
CA ILE A 203 -14.90 8.69 -8.72
C ILE A 203 -15.31 7.60 -9.72
N PHE A 204 -14.55 6.48 -9.82
CA PHE A 204 -14.82 5.34 -10.71
C PHE A 204 -15.58 4.19 -10.03
N ALA A 205 -16.12 4.40 -8.83
CA ALA A 205 -16.71 3.32 -8.01
C ALA A 205 -17.83 2.52 -8.72
N ASP A 206 -18.54 3.10 -9.69
CA ASP A 206 -19.61 2.45 -10.46
C ASP A 206 -19.11 1.59 -11.63
N GLN A 207 -17.86 1.79 -12.08
CA GLN A 207 -17.22 1.02 -13.15
C GLN A 207 -16.59 -0.27 -12.62
N GLY A 208 -16.12 -0.22 -11.38
CA GLY A 208 -15.33 -1.27 -10.74
C GLY A 208 -13.84 -0.96 -10.84
N VAL A 209 -13.17 -1.02 -9.69
CA VAL A 209 -11.74 -0.73 -9.56
C VAL A 209 -11.06 -1.94 -8.94
N TYR A 210 -9.93 -2.33 -9.52
CA TYR A 210 -9.07 -3.39 -9.01
C TYR A 210 -7.81 -2.79 -8.39
N LEU A 211 -7.23 -3.46 -7.41
CA LEU A 211 -5.82 -3.30 -7.06
C LEU A 211 -5.05 -4.47 -7.66
N ALA A 212 -4.30 -4.19 -8.72
CA ALA A 212 -3.47 -5.16 -9.41
C ALA A 212 -2.11 -5.26 -8.73
N ILE A 213 -1.63 -6.49 -8.56
CA ILE A 213 -0.30 -6.78 -8.02
C ILE A 213 0.42 -7.76 -8.93
N SER A 214 1.60 -7.38 -9.41
CA SER A 214 2.52 -8.32 -10.06
C SER A 214 3.95 -8.17 -9.56
N SER A 215 4.69 -9.29 -9.48
CA SER A 215 6.12 -9.26 -9.18
C SER A 215 6.97 -9.31 -10.45
N GLY A 216 8.23 -8.93 -10.34
CA GLY A 216 9.22 -9.02 -11.42
C GLY A 216 9.39 -7.73 -12.22
N SER A 217 8.45 -6.78 -12.10
CA SER A 217 8.56 -5.41 -12.62
C SER A 217 7.81 -4.46 -11.70
N SER A 218 8.23 -3.19 -11.67
CA SER A 218 7.51 -2.09 -11.04
C SER A 218 6.51 -1.43 -11.99
N PHE A 219 6.38 -1.92 -13.23
CA PHE A 219 5.50 -1.42 -14.27
C PHE A 219 4.41 -2.43 -14.62
N TYR A 220 3.38 -1.96 -15.33
CA TYR A 220 2.31 -2.82 -15.81
C TYR A 220 2.84 -3.84 -16.81
N SER A 221 2.46 -5.11 -16.68
CA SER A 221 2.90 -6.18 -17.58
C SER A 221 1.73 -6.90 -18.24
N ASN A 222 1.75 -6.95 -19.59
CA ASN A 222 0.83 -7.77 -20.39
C ASN A 222 1.08 -9.30 -20.23
N ASP A 223 2.22 -9.68 -19.67
CA ASP A 223 2.53 -11.06 -19.32
C ASP A 223 1.95 -11.46 -17.97
N ALA A 224 1.68 -10.49 -17.08
CA ALA A 224 1.04 -10.72 -15.79
C ALA A 224 -0.49 -10.59 -15.86
N PHE A 225 -1.01 -9.75 -16.74
CA PHE A 225 -2.45 -9.47 -16.83
C PHE A 225 -3.00 -9.61 -18.26
N VAL A 226 -4.28 -9.94 -18.38
CA VAL A 226 -5.05 -9.89 -19.62
C VAL A 226 -6.10 -8.80 -19.49
N TYR A 227 -6.17 -7.91 -20.48
CA TYR A 227 -7.25 -6.96 -20.64
C TYR A 227 -8.13 -7.37 -21.83
N ASP A 228 -9.43 -7.52 -21.61
CA ASP A 228 -10.40 -7.76 -22.67
C ASP A 228 -10.98 -6.43 -23.16
N GLU A 229 -10.57 -6.00 -24.35
CA GLU A 229 -11.04 -4.73 -24.94
C GLU A 229 -12.55 -4.70 -25.20
N ASN A 230 -13.24 -5.85 -25.29
CA ASN A 230 -14.68 -5.89 -25.55
C ASN A 230 -15.50 -5.68 -24.27
N THR A 231 -15.03 -6.21 -23.15
CA THR A 231 -15.75 -6.19 -21.87
C THR A 231 -15.19 -5.18 -20.88
N GLY A 232 -13.96 -4.72 -21.11
CA GLY A 232 -13.21 -3.89 -20.17
C GLY A 232 -12.67 -4.64 -18.96
N GLU A 233 -12.80 -5.97 -18.92
CA GLU A 233 -12.35 -6.77 -17.77
C GLU A 233 -10.85 -6.98 -17.78
N ILE A 234 -10.28 -6.98 -16.58
CA ILE A 234 -8.87 -7.28 -16.33
C ILE A 234 -8.81 -8.59 -15.55
N GLN A 235 -7.95 -9.51 -15.99
CA GLN A 235 -7.74 -10.80 -15.36
C GLN A 235 -6.26 -11.01 -15.08
N ALA A 236 -5.93 -11.58 -13.92
CA ALA A 236 -4.58 -12.02 -13.60
C ALA A 236 -4.28 -13.34 -14.33
N ARG A 237 -3.08 -13.48 -14.89
CA ARG A 237 -2.62 -14.70 -15.56
C ARG A 237 -2.09 -15.70 -14.53
N GLU A 238 -2.72 -16.88 -14.48
CA GLU A 238 -2.29 -17.98 -13.59
C GLU A 238 -0.97 -18.62 -14.04
N ASP A 239 -0.61 -18.49 -15.32
CA ASP A 239 0.61 -19.03 -15.91
C ASP A 239 1.81 -18.07 -15.87
N TYR A 240 1.63 -16.86 -15.33
CA TYR A 240 2.73 -15.93 -15.13
C TYR A 240 3.76 -16.51 -14.14
N PRO A 241 5.07 -16.54 -14.46
CA PRO A 241 6.08 -17.12 -13.59
C PRO A 241 6.24 -16.42 -12.23
N GLY A 242 5.91 -15.12 -12.16
CA GLY A 242 5.91 -14.34 -10.93
C GLY A 242 4.56 -14.36 -10.21
N ALA A 243 4.40 -13.51 -9.20
CA ALA A 243 3.10 -13.21 -8.65
C ALA A 243 2.29 -12.39 -9.67
N SER A 244 1.03 -12.77 -9.86
CA SER A 244 -0.01 -11.96 -10.51
C SER A 244 -1.34 -12.18 -9.79
N LEU A 245 -1.99 -11.11 -9.35
CA LEU A 245 -3.32 -11.16 -8.73
C LEU A 245 -4.04 -9.80 -8.84
N LEU A 246 -5.35 -9.84 -8.62
CA LEU A 246 -6.22 -8.67 -8.51
C LEU A 246 -6.98 -8.72 -7.18
N PHE A 247 -7.10 -7.61 -6.47
CA PHE A 247 -8.12 -7.41 -5.44
C PHE A 247 -9.23 -6.52 -5.99
N ASP A 248 -10.48 -6.85 -5.74
CA ASP A 248 -11.59 -5.92 -6.00
C ASP A 248 -11.55 -4.83 -4.92
N LEU A 249 -11.57 -3.55 -5.31
CA LEU A 249 -11.64 -2.44 -4.37
C LEU A 249 -13.12 -2.11 -4.07
N PRO A 250 -13.58 -2.30 -2.82
CA PRO A 250 -14.98 -2.19 -2.45
C PRO A 250 -15.40 -0.73 -2.18
N PHE A 251 -15.28 0.13 -3.18
CA PHE A 251 -15.73 1.52 -3.08
C PHE A 251 -17.26 1.62 -2.96
N ASP A 252 -17.72 2.67 -2.29
CA ASP A 252 -19.14 3.00 -2.25
C ASP A 252 -19.56 3.57 -3.60
N VAL A 253 -20.33 2.78 -4.36
CA VAL A 253 -20.86 3.16 -5.69
C VAL A 253 -21.62 4.48 -5.66
N THR A 254 -22.19 4.89 -4.52
CA THR A 254 -22.88 6.18 -4.40
C THR A 254 -21.97 7.40 -4.46
N LYS A 255 -20.65 7.20 -4.33
CA LYS A 255 -19.63 8.24 -4.47
C LYS A 255 -19.02 8.31 -5.87
N ALA A 256 -19.41 7.41 -6.78
CA ALA A 256 -19.02 7.51 -8.18
C ALA A 256 -19.50 8.85 -8.77
N ASP A 257 -18.67 9.43 -9.64
CA ASP A 257 -18.97 10.68 -10.33
C ASP A 257 -18.56 10.56 -11.79
N HIS A 258 -19.52 10.22 -12.64
CA HIS A 258 -19.29 9.96 -14.06
C HIS A 258 -18.74 11.17 -14.80
N GLU A 259 -19.23 12.37 -14.49
CA GLU A 259 -18.78 13.61 -15.14
C GLU A 259 -17.32 13.92 -14.77
N LYS A 260 -16.97 13.80 -13.49
CA LYS A 260 -15.58 13.96 -13.04
C LYS A 260 -14.66 12.87 -13.59
N ALA A 261 -15.10 11.61 -13.59
CA ALA A 261 -14.35 10.49 -14.14
C ALA A 261 -14.03 10.71 -15.62
N GLU A 262 -15.02 11.10 -16.44
CA GLU A 262 -14.81 11.35 -17.86
C GLU A 262 -13.91 12.57 -18.11
N ALA A 263 -14.07 13.65 -17.32
CA ALA A 263 -13.20 14.81 -17.40
C ALA A 263 -11.75 14.48 -17.00
N TYR A 264 -11.56 13.65 -15.97
CA TYR A 264 -10.25 13.19 -15.53
C TYR A 264 -9.57 12.32 -16.60
N LEU A 265 -10.27 11.33 -17.15
CA LEU A 265 -9.74 10.51 -18.24
C LEU A 265 -9.37 11.35 -19.47
N LYS A 266 -10.18 12.36 -19.81
CA LYS A 266 -9.84 13.32 -20.88
C LYS A 266 -8.60 14.14 -20.54
N SER A 267 -8.37 14.49 -19.29
CA SER A 267 -7.16 15.20 -18.88
C SER A 267 -5.91 14.32 -18.94
N LEU A 268 -6.03 13.01 -18.67
CA LEU A 268 -4.95 12.05 -18.86
C LEU A 268 -4.64 11.80 -20.35
N ALA A 269 -5.65 11.87 -21.20
CA ALA A 269 -5.53 11.69 -22.65
C ALA A 269 -5.24 12.99 -23.42
N ALA A 270 -5.35 14.14 -22.76
CA ALA A 270 -5.10 15.41 -23.42
C ALA A 270 -3.58 15.55 -23.63
N PRO A 271 -3.13 15.94 -24.84
CA PRO A 271 -1.78 16.43 -24.98
C PRO A 271 -1.66 17.60 -24.02
N THR A 272 -0.85 17.45 -22.99
CA THR A 272 -0.13 18.58 -22.43
C THR A 272 0.42 19.34 -23.64
N SER A 273 0.44 20.67 -23.63
CA SER A 273 1.09 21.46 -24.70
C SER A 273 2.62 21.31 -24.65
N ALA A 274 3.07 20.07 -24.77
CA ALA A 274 4.33 19.54 -25.22
C ALA A 274 4.02 18.16 -25.81
N GLU A 275 4.05 18.15 -27.15
CA GLU A 275 4.35 17.03 -28.05
C GLU A 275 4.05 15.62 -27.50
N GLU A 276 2.93 15.08 -28.00
CA GLU A 276 2.64 13.65 -28.05
C GLU A 276 3.62 12.93 -28.98
N ASP A 277 4.28 11.89 -28.49
CA ASP A 277 4.42 10.60 -29.17
C ASP A 277 5.06 9.59 -28.19
N SER A 278 4.25 8.86 -27.41
CA SER A 278 4.72 7.74 -26.59
C SER A 278 4.25 6.41 -27.19
N ALA A 279 5.04 5.91 -28.13
CA ALA A 279 5.03 4.51 -28.54
C ALA A 279 6.06 3.73 -27.72
N GLU A 280 5.64 2.55 -27.26
CA GLU A 280 6.40 1.43 -26.69
C GLU A 280 7.93 1.46 -26.89
N ALA A 281 8.65 2.12 -25.97
CA ALA A 281 10.08 1.90 -25.72
C ALA A 281 10.46 2.41 -24.32
N GLY A 282 11.07 1.55 -23.48
CA GLY A 282 11.95 2.02 -22.41
C GLY A 282 11.80 1.49 -20.97
N GLU A 283 11.09 0.40 -20.68
CA GLU A 283 11.02 -0.15 -19.30
C GLU A 283 12.41 -0.51 -18.72
N ASP A 284 13.32 -1.03 -19.55
CA ASP A 284 14.69 -1.36 -19.13
C ASP A 284 15.59 -0.12 -18.99
N GLU A 285 15.32 0.95 -19.75
CA GLU A 285 16.19 2.12 -19.76
C GLU A 285 16.00 2.99 -18.50
N TRP A 286 14.78 3.07 -17.96
CA TRP A 286 14.49 3.83 -16.73
C TRP A 286 15.04 3.18 -15.46
N VAL A 287 14.95 1.86 -15.32
CA VAL A 287 15.54 1.14 -14.18
C VAL A 287 17.07 1.25 -14.24
N ASN A 288 17.65 1.00 -15.42
CA ASN A 288 19.08 1.20 -15.64
C ASN A 288 19.51 2.65 -15.39
N TRP A 289 18.66 3.62 -15.73
CA TRP A 289 18.90 5.02 -15.47
C TRP A 289 18.95 5.33 -13.97
N MET A 290 17.94 4.91 -13.20
CA MET A 290 17.91 5.12 -11.74
C MET A 290 19.11 4.48 -11.04
N ASP A 291 19.45 3.26 -11.44
CA ASP A 291 20.60 2.55 -10.88
C ASP A 291 21.94 3.19 -11.29
N ASN A 292 22.03 3.74 -12.50
CA ASN A 292 23.18 4.52 -12.95
C ASN A 292 23.32 5.81 -12.13
N ILE A 293 22.24 6.55 -11.90
CA ILE A 293 22.25 7.75 -11.06
C ILE A 293 22.69 7.41 -9.63
N ARG A 294 22.18 6.32 -9.03
CA ARG A 294 22.62 5.84 -7.71
C ARG A 294 24.10 5.48 -7.69
N ALA A 295 24.58 4.74 -8.70
CA ALA A 295 25.99 4.37 -8.80
C ALA A 295 26.88 5.60 -8.90
N LYS A 296 26.50 6.60 -9.70
CA LYS A 296 27.22 7.88 -9.81
C LYS A 296 27.27 8.65 -8.51
N ILE A 297 26.17 8.71 -7.76
CA ILE A 297 26.15 9.34 -6.43
C ILE A 297 27.13 8.63 -5.50
N ARG A 298 27.11 7.29 -5.49
CA ARG A 298 28.02 6.47 -4.70
C ARG A 298 29.50 6.71 -5.08
N ASP A 299 29.77 6.88 -6.37
CA ASP A 299 31.11 7.11 -6.90
C ASP A 299 31.55 8.59 -6.82
N GLY A 300 30.67 9.48 -6.33
CA GLY A 300 30.95 10.91 -6.13
C GLY A 300 30.91 11.73 -7.42
N GLU A 301 30.29 11.22 -8.49
CA GLU A 301 30.14 11.90 -9.76
C GLU A 301 29.05 12.97 -9.73
N THR A 302 29.17 13.97 -10.60
CA THR A 302 28.14 15.01 -10.77
C THR A 302 27.01 14.49 -11.67
N ILE A 303 25.79 14.40 -11.13
CA ILE A 303 24.61 13.87 -11.83
C ILE A 303 23.72 14.96 -12.45
N GLY A 304 23.99 16.24 -12.16
CA GLY A 304 23.17 17.36 -12.59
C GLY A 304 23.55 18.67 -11.89
N GLU A 305 22.74 19.70 -12.09
CA GLU A 305 22.94 21.02 -11.48
C GLU A 305 22.26 21.10 -10.12
N THR A 306 23.03 21.40 -9.07
CA THR A 306 22.45 21.63 -7.73
C THR A 306 21.80 23.01 -7.68
N ILE A 307 20.55 23.09 -7.22
CA ILE A 307 19.94 24.36 -6.84
C ILE A 307 20.67 24.87 -5.59
N ALA A 308 21.51 25.89 -5.73
CA ALA A 308 22.43 26.31 -4.67
C ALA A 308 21.71 26.68 -3.36
N GLU A 309 20.56 27.35 -3.46
CA GLU A 309 19.75 27.76 -2.31
C GLU A 309 19.07 26.60 -1.60
N SER A 310 18.94 25.45 -2.27
CA SER A 310 18.33 24.23 -1.74
C SER A 310 19.24 23.47 -0.79
N VAL A 311 20.54 23.79 -0.73
CA VAL A 311 21.46 23.15 0.21
C VAL A 311 21.11 23.62 1.63
N LYS A 312 20.50 22.73 2.41
CA LYS A 312 20.05 23.02 3.79
C LYS A 312 20.49 21.92 4.74
N GLU A 313 20.92 22.32 5.93
CA GLU A 313 21.07 21.40 7.05
C GLU A 313 19.70 20.82 7.41
N VAL A 314 19.64 19.51 7.59
CA VAL A 314 18.40 18.83 7.98
C VAL A 314 18.18 19.01 9.48
N THR A 315 16.92 19.09 9.88
CA THR A 315 16.56 18.93 11.29
C THR A 315 16.13 17.49 11.55
N TYR A 316 15.93 17.14 12.80
CA TYR A 316 15.42 15.82 13.17
C TYR A 316 14.10 15.98 13.91
N ASP A 317 13.25 14.96 13.82
CA ASP A 317 12.06 14.88 14.65
C ASP A 317 12.42 14.66 16.13
N ASP A 318 11.45 14.78 17.03
CA ASP A 318 11.66 14.63 18.48
C ASP A 318 12.21 13.24 18.86
N SER A 319 11.99 12.24 17.99
CA SER A 319 12.48 10.88 18.17
C SER A 319 13.93 10.69 17.71
N GLY A 320 14.47 11.61 16.91
CA GLY A 320 15.78 11.51 16.26
C GLY A 320 15.84 10.44 15.16
N LYS A 321 14.72 9.79 14.83
CA LYS A 321 14.68 8.69 13.85
C LYS A 321 14.43 9.17 12.44
N ASN A 322 13.84 10.35 12.30
CA ASN A 322 13.55 10.92 10.99
C ASN A 322 14.32 12.23 10.82
N LEU A 323 14.92 12.38 9.65
CA LEU A 323 15.42 13.67 9.21
C LEU A 323 14.27 14.46 8.55
N ILE A 324 14.35 15.77 8.65
CA ILE A 324 13.39 16.71 8.10
C ILE A 324 14.20 17.71 7.26
N TYR A 325 13.98 17.66 5.97
CA TYR A 325 14.51 18.62 5.02
C TYR A 325 13.42 19.64 4.68
N THR A 326 13.78 20.92 4.61
CA THR A 326 12.84 21.99 4.23
C THR A 326 13.54 22.98 3.31
N TYR A 327 12.92 23.28 2.16
CA TYR A 327 13.36 24.30 1.23
C TYR A 327 12.15 24.95 0.54
N GLY A 328 11.96 26.25 0.72
CA GLY A 328 10.74 26.93 0.28
C GLY A 328 9.52 26.36 1.00
N GLU A 329 8.47 26.00 0.25
CA GLU A 329 7.30 25.29 0.77
C GLU A 329 7.48 23.76 0.80
N ARG A 330 8.58 23.26 0.22
CA ARG A 330 8.87 21.83 0.17
C ARG A 330 9.39 21.36 1.52
N ARG A 331 8.74 20.34 2.08
CA ARG A 331 9.17 19.63 3.28
C ARG A 331 9.22 18.14 2.98
N ALA A 332 10.36 17.51 3.27
CA ALA A 332 10.54 16.08 3.15
C ALA A 332 10.94 15.51 4.51
N THR A 333 10.25 14.46 4.95
CA THR A 333 10.62 13.71 6.14
C THR A 333 11.01 12.31 5.71
N MET A 334 12.17 11.85 6.15
CA MET A 334 12.73 10.57 5.73
C MET A 334 13.33 9.85 6.92
N SER A 335 13.23 8.53 6.93
CA SER A 335 13.91 7.73 7.95
C SER A 335 15.41 7.95 7.84
N PHE A 336 16.02 8.34 8.96
CA PHE A 336 17.47 8.47 9.08
C PHE A 336 18.14 7.10 9.27
N GLU A 337 17.39 6.12 9.78
CA GLU A 337 17.90 4.76 10.02
C GLU A 337 18.30 4.08 8.71
N GLY A 338 19.54 3.61 8.63
CA GLY A 338 20.07 2.94 7.44
C GLY A 338 20.34 3.86 6.24
N MET A 339 20.07 5.17 6.35
CA MET A 339 20.34 6.13 5.27
C MET A 339 21.84 6.27 5.00
N PHE A 340 22.67 6.17 6.04
CA PHE A 340 24.13 6.17 5.90
C PHE A 340 24.69 4.92 6.54
N GLU A 341 25.72 4.33 5.93
CA GLU A 341 26.52 3.30 6.59
C GLU A 341 27.27 3.86 7.79
N ASP A 342 27.63 3.00 8.74
CA ASP A 342 28.36 3.42 9.94
C ASP A 342 29.68 4.11 9.55
N GLY A 343 29.80 5.40 9.87
CA GLY A 343 30.98 6.21 9.57
C GLY A 343 31.13 6.71 8.13
N GLN A 344 30.19 6.42 7.20
CA GLN A 344 30.14 7.00 5.86
C GLN A 344 30.21 8.54 5.87
N ILE A 345 31.11 9.12 5.08
CA ILE A 345 31.19 10.57 4.83
C ILE A 345 30.94 10.76 3.34
N GLY A 346 30.19 11.78 2.97
CA GLY A 346 29.80 12.08 1.60
C GLY A 346 28.31 11.85 1.33
N PHE A 347 27.98 11.71 0.05
CA PHE A 347 26.61 11.50 -0.38
C PHE A 347 26.11 10.09 -0.07
N THR A 348 24.80 9.96 0.14
CA THR A 348 24.13 8.67 0.21
C THR A 348 23.45 8.33 -1.12
N ASP A 349 23.60 7.09 -1.54
CA ASP A 349 22.83 6.47 -2.62
C ASP A 349 21.50 5.86 -2.12
N ARG A 350 21.23 5.97 -0.82
CA ARG A 350 20.02 5.51 -0.12
C ARG A 350 19.14 6.70 0.28
N GLY A 351 17.82 6.49 0.32
CA GLY A 351 16.89 7.57 0.68
C GLY A 351 16.93 8.74 -0.30
N ILE A 352 17.07 8.45 -1.60
CA ILE A 352 16.91 9.43 -2.67
C ILE A 352 15.44 9.49 -3.06
N SER A 353 14.90 10.70 -3.17
CA SER A 353 13.57 10.91 -3.74
C SER A 353 13.73 11.54 -5.12
N PHE A 354 13.06 10.94 -6.11
CA PHE A 354 12.99 11.46 -7.47
C PHE A 354 11.58 12.00 -7.71
N SER A 355 11.49 13.19 -8.29
CA SER A 355 10.24 13.79 -8.74
C SER A 355 10.46 14.40 -10.11
N GLY A 356 9.50 14.27 -11.03
CA GLY A 356 9.62 14.86 -12.35
C GLY A 356 8.26 15.12 -12.98
N ASP A 357 8.26 16.04 -13.94
CA ASP A 357 7.08 16.42 -14.74
C ASP A 357 7.15 15.94 -16.19
N GLY A 358 8.09 15.03 -16.48
CA GLY A 358 8.37 14.49 -17.82
C GLY A 358 9.34 15.33 -18.65
N LYS A 359 9.68 16.57 -18.22
CA LYS A 359 10.68 17.42 -18.90
C LYS A 359 11.88 17.73 -18.02
N THR A 360 11.63 17.89 -16.72
CA THR A 360 12.66 18.16 -15.72
C THR A 360 12.52 17.14 -14.62
N TYR A 361 13.63 16.50 -14.24
CA TYR A 361 13.66 15.58 -13.11
C TYR A 361 14.53 16.16 -12.02
N GLU A 362 14.02 16.08 -10.80
CA GLU A 362 14.68 16.52 -9.58
C GLU A 362 15.01 15.31 -8.71
N ALA A 363 16.23 15.28 -8.18
CA ALA A 363 16.64 14.36 -7.13
C ALA A 363 16.88 15.13 -5.82
N LEU A 364 16.19 14.71 -4.76
CA LEU A 364 16.55 15.10 -3.38
C LEU A 364 17.58 14.10 -2.85
N ILE A 365 18.80 14.59 -2.60
CA ILE A 365 19.90 13.78 -2.08
C ILE A 365 20.45 14.35 -0.78
N PHE A 366 21.10 13.49 0.01
CA PHE A 366 21.68 13.84 1.30
C PHE A 366 23.19 13.63 1.34
N HIS A 367 23.88 14.48 2.09
CA HIS A 367 25.32 14.43 2.31
C HIS A 367 25.63 14.54 3.79
N ARG A 368 26.47 13.63 4.31
CA ARG A 368 27.00 13.69 5.68
C ARG A 368 28.46 14.16 5.66
N ASP A 369 28.78 15.20 6.42
CA ASP A 369 30.15 15.71 6.53
C ASP A 369 30.99 14.97 7.58
N GLU A 370 32.27 15.35 7.73
CA GLU A 370 33.21 14.77 8.69
C GLU A 370 32.81 14.99 10.17
N HIS A 371 31.90 15.93 10.42
CA HIS A 371 31.35 16.23 11.74
C HIS A 371 30.01 15.53 12.00
N GLY A 372 29.51 14.76 11.03
CA GLY A 372 28.23 14.07 11.11
C GLY A 372 27.03 14.95 10.80
N ILE A 373 27.24 16.19 10.33
CA ILE A 373 26.15 17.09 9.94
C ILE A 373 25.62 16.63 8.58
N VAL A 374 24.30 16.49 8.51
CA VAL A 374 23.60 16.05 7.30
C VAL A 374 22.98 17.26 6.61
N THR A 375 23.23 17.38 5.31
CA THR A 375 22.61 18.39 4.45
C THR A 375 21.81 17.72 3.35
N GLY A 376 20.60 18.22 3.08
CA GLY A 376 19.80 17.87 1.92
C GLY A 376 20.00 18.91 0.81
N ARG A 377 19.86 18.50 -0.45
CA ARG A 377 19.85 19.39 -1.61
C ARG A 377 19.04 18.81 -2.76
N ILE A 378 18.51 19.70 -3.59
CA ILE A 378 17.80 19.36 -4.82
C ILE A 378 18.77 19.50 -5.98
N ILE A 379 18.86 18.46 -6.80
CA ILE A 379 19.62 18.44 -8.05
C ILE A 379 18.65 18.33 -9.21
N ILE A 380 18.76 19.26 -10.15
CA ILE A 380 18.13 19.19 -11.46
C ILE A 380 19.00 18.25 -12.29
N LEU A 381 18.43 17.11 -12.69
CA LEU A 381 19.12 16.09 -13.47
C LEU A 381 19.24 16.55 -14.92
N ASP A 382 20.41 16.29 -15.53
CA ASP A 382 20.74 16.77 -16.87
C ASP A 382 20.05 15.94 -17.97
N ASP A 383 19.67 16.61 -19.07
CA ASP A 383 18.93 16.05 -20.22
C ASP A 383 19.64 14.84 -20.85
N GLN A 384 20.97 14.86 -20.79
CA GLN A 384 21.85 13.81 -21.31
C GLN A 384 21.74 12.45 -20.60
N TYR A 385 20.93 12.36 -19.54
CA TYR A 385 20.69 11.10 -18.85
C TYR A 385 19.28 10.56 -19.09
N PHE A 386 18.36 11.31 -19.69
CA PHE A 386 17.05 10.75 -19.98
C PHE A 386 17.18 9.67 -21.07
N PRO A 387 16.47 8.53 -20.94
CA PRO A 387 16.36 7.59 -22.04
C PRO A 387 15.92 8.35 -23.30
N SER A 388 16.71 8.28 -24.37
CA SER A 388 16.38 8.99 -25.61
C SER A 388 15.11 8.38 -26.19
N GLU A 389 14.13 9.20 -26.53
CA GLU A 389 13.04 8.79 -27.41
C GLU A 389 13.65 8.15 -28.67
N ALA A 390 13.23 6.93 -28.98
CA ALA A 390 13.79 6.13 -30.07
C ALA A 390 13.86 6.95 -31.36
N GLU A 391 15.05 7.07 -31.95
CA GLU A 391 15.21 7.75 -33.25
C GLU A 391 14.24 7.13 -34.28
N PRO A 392 13.47 7.96 -35.02
CA PRO A 392 12.53 7.45 -36.00
C PRO A 392 13.28 6.64 -37.06
N ALA A 393 12.78 5.43 -37.30
CA ALA A 393 13.26 4.58 -38.39
C ALA A 393 13.24 5.39 -39.68
N LYS A 394 14.43 5.74 -40.21
CA LYS A 394 14.59 6.42 -41.49
C LYS A 394 13.91 5.57 -42.57
N GLU A 395 12.77 6.06 -43.07
CA GLU A 395 12.13 5.55 -44.28
C GLU A 395 13.17 5.49 -45.40
N LYS A 396 13.53 4.28 -45.81
CA LYS A 396 14.19 4.06 -47.10
C LYS A 396 13.16 4.32 -48.18
N ARG A 397 13.33 5.44 -48.89
CA ARG A 397 12.69 5.70 -50.18
C ARG A 397 13.08 4.69 -51.24
#